data_AF-A0A7C7QXE1-F1
#
_entry.id   AF-A0A7C7QXE1-F1
#
_cell.length_a   1.000
_cell.length_b   1.000
_cell.length_c   1.000
_cell.angle_alpha   90.00
_cell.angle_beta   90.00
_cell.angle_gamma   90.00
#
_symmetry.space_group_name_H-M   'P 1'
#
loop_
_entity.id
_entity.type
_entity.pdbx_description
1 polymer ?
#
loop_
_entity_poly.entity_id
_entity_poly.type
_entity_poly.pdbx_seq_one_letter_code
_entity_poly.pdbx_strand_id
1 'polypeptide(L)'
;MVFVLGLLFAGACVVCCGGLVGLGWYFMRGMTDDPAEVRRVTQQMLQIELPEKLQPAMAMEVRVPWGGQPVFTMAFYVDPATQSALGLVSSPHMSAEQKRPEMERRLKESFRQQGFDIDADWEEIKQWEREIEVRGEKVRFTFTSGTDRESGTRFLALTGLVQGDRGPVMLTFVAPADQEEGMVKVIESIR
;
A
#
# COMPACT_ATOMS: atom_id res chain seq x y z
N MET A 1 -9.34 -26.84 -46.10
CA MET A 1 -8.47 -26.81 -44.91
C MET A 1 -7.99 -25.41 -44.53
N VAL A 2 -7.77 -24.50 -45.49
CA VAL A 2 -7.28 -23.12 -45.24
C VAL A 2 -8.26 -22.24 -44.45
N PHE A 3 -9.58 -22.41 -44.65
CA PHE A 3 -10.61 -21.63 -43.93
C PHE A 3 -10.68 -21.94 -42.43
N VAL A 4 -10.40 -23.19 -42.03
CA VAL A 4 -10.43 -23.60 -40.61
C VAL A 4 -9.21 -23.04 -39.86
N LEU A 5 -8.05 -22.98 -40.51
CA LEU A 5 -6.85 -22.35 -39.95
C LEU A 5 -7.01 -20.84 -39.79
N GLY A 6 -7.63 -20.16 -40.77
CA GLY A 6 -7.88 -18.71 -40.70
C GLY A 6 -8.81 -18.31 -39.56
N LEU A 7 -9.85 -19.12 -39.29
CA LEU A 7 -10.80 -18.88 -38.20
C LEU A 7 -10.19 -19.14 -36.81
N LEU A 8 -9.32 -20.16 -36.70
CA LEU A 8 -8.55 -20.43 -35.48
C LEU A 8 -7.54 -19.31 -35.18
N PHE A 9 -6.87 -18.77 -36.20
CA PHE A 9 -5.89 -17.70 -36.02
C PHE A 9 -6.57 -16.35 -35.69
N ALA A 10 -7.69 -16.03 -36.35
CA ALA A 10 -8.49 -14.85 -36.03
C ALA A 10 -9.10 -14.91 -34.62
N GLY A 11 -9.60 -16.09 -34.21
CA GLY A 11 -10.08 -16.31 -32.84
C GLY A 11 -8.97 -16.18 -31.80
N ALA A 12 -7.78 -16.71 -32.08
CA ALA A 12 -6.62 -16.59 -31.19
C ALA A 12 -6.16 -15.13 -31.02
N CYS A 13 -6.17 -14.32 -32.08
CA CYS A 13 -5.83 -12.89 -31.99
C CYS A 13 -6.86 -12.08 -31.18
N VAL A 14 -8.16 -12.38 -31.32
CA VAL A 14 -9.22 -11.70 -30.55
C VAL A 14 -9.16 -12.10 -29.06
N VAL A 15 -8.88 -13.36 -28.74
CA VAL A 15 -8.73 -13.82 -27.35
C VAL A 15 -7.42 -13.31 -26.74
N CYS A 16 -6.33 -13.25 -27.50
CA CYS A 16 -5.04 -12.76 -27.00
C CYS A 16 -5.06 -11.24 -26.78
N CYS A 17 -5.50 -10.45 -27.77
CA CYS A 17 -5.51 -8.99 -27.66
C CYS A 17 -6.75 -8.47 -26.91
N GLY A 18 -7.93 -9.02 -27.17
CA GLY A 18 -9.17 -8.63 -26.47
C GLY A 18 -9.22 -9.15 -25.04
N GLY A 19 -8.64 -10.32 -24.76
CA GLY A 19 -8.51 -10.85 -23.41
C GLY A 19 -7.55 -10.04 -22.55
N LEU A 20 -6.38 -9.66 -23.07
CA LEU A 20 -5.41 -8.82 -22.34
C LEU A 20 -5.93 -7.40 -22.13
N VAL A 21 -6.58 -6.79 -23.12
CA VAL A 21 -7.19 -5.45 -22.97
C VAL A 21 -8.36 -5.50 -21.99
N GLY A 22 -9.21 -6.53 -22.05
CA GLY A 22 -10.32 -6.71 -21.10
C GLY A 22 -9.83 -6.95 -19.66
N LEU A 23 -8.79 -7.75 -19.47
CA LEU A 23 -8.13 -7.93 -18.18
C LEU A 23 -7.51 -6.63 -17.68
N GLY A 24 -6.74 -5.92 -18.53
CA GLY A 24 -6.13 -4.65 -18.17
C GLY A 24 -7.14 -3.57 -17.76
N TRP A 25 -8.27 -3.49 -18.48
CA TRP A 25 -9.36 -2.56 -18.14
C TRP A 25 -10.08 -2.94 -16.83
N TYR A 26 -10.16 -4.23 -16.53
CA TYR A 26 -10.71 -4.72 -15.27
C TYR A 26 -9.77 -4.44 -14.07
N PHE A 27 -8.46 -4.61 -14.25
CA PHE A 27 -7.47 -4.22 -13.23
C PHE A 27 -7.50 -2.71 -12.97
N MET A 28 -7.63 -1.88 -14.02
CA MET A 28 -7.75 -0.42 -13.86
C MET A 28 -9.05 0.01 -13.15
N ARG A 29 -10.14 -0.76 -13.26
CA ARG A 29 -11.40 -0.50 -12.50
C ARG A 29 -11.27 -0.72 -11.00
N GLY A 30 -10.23 -1.41 -10.54
CA GLY A 30 -9.96 -1.60 -9.12
C GLY A 30 -9.40 -0.36 -8.43
N MET A 31 -8.93 0.63 -9.19
CA MET A 31 -8.34 1.85 -8.66
C MET A 31 -9.39 2.96 -8.53
N THR A 32 -9.35 3.67 -7.41
CA THR A 32 -10.26 4.77 -7.11
C THR A 32 -9.53 5.84 -6.31
N ASP A 33 -9.88 7.08 -6.60
CA ASP A 33 -9.45 8.32 -5.96
C ASP A 33 -10.62 8.98 -5.18
N ASP A 34 -11.80 8.36 -5.18
CA ASP A 34 -12.93 8.84 -4.38
C ASP A 34 -12.62 8.71 -2.88
N PRO A 35 -12.57 9.82 -2.12
CA PRO A 35 -12.24 9.81 -0.70
C PRO A 35 -13.15 8.92 0.15
N ALA A 36 -14.43 8.80 -0.23
CA ALA A 36 -15.38 7.94 0.48
C ALA A 36 -15.04 6.46 0.28
N GLU A 37 -14.65 6.10 -0.95
CA GLU A 37 -14.30 4.73 -1.31
C GLU A 37 -12.96 4.31 -0.72
N VAL A 38 -11.96 5.20 -0.70
CA VAL A 38 -10.67 4.94 -0.03
C VAL A 38 -10.87 4.64 1.45
N ARG A 39 -11.71 5.42 2.15
CA ARG A 39 -12.05 5.16 3.56
C ARG A 39 -12.78 3.83 3.72
N ARG A 40 -13.72 3.50 2.83
CA ARG A 40 -14.43 2.22 2.84
C ARG A 40 -13.46 1.04 2.68
N VAL A 41 -12.51 1.14 1.75
CA VAL A 41 -11.50 0.10 1.51
C VAL A 41 -10.57 -0.05 2.70
N THR A 42 -10.10 1.06 3.28
CA THR A 42 -9.28 1.05 4.50
C THR A 42 -10.00 0.37 5.66
N GLN A 43 -11.24 0.75 5.95
CA GLN A 43 -12.07 0.16 7.01
C GLN A 43 -12.30 -1.35 6.81
N GLN A 44 -12.24 -1.85 5.57
CA GLN A 44 -12.32 -3.27 5.28
C GLN A 44 -11.00 -4.02 5.50
N MET A 45 -9.87 -3.32 5.49
CA MET A 45 -8.56 -3.89 5.81
C MET A 45 -8.36 -3.88 7.34
N LEU A 46 -8.56 -2.73 7.98
CA LEU A 46 -8.38 -2.51 9.40
C LEU A 46 -9.14 -1.25 9.86
N GLN A 47 -9.60 -1.23 11.11
CA GLN A 47 -10.23 -0.05 11.68
C GLN A 47 -9.15 0.83 12.30
N ILE A 48 -8.91 1.99 11.71
CA ILE A 48 -7.90 2.96 12.18
C ILE A 48 -8.50 4.36 12.23
N GLU A 49 -8.18 5.08 13.30
CA GLU A 49 -8.55 6.49 13.43
C GLU A 49 -7.45 7.33 12.78
N LEU A 50 -7.74 7.80 11.56
CA LEU A 50 -6.80 8.65 10.84
C LEU A 50 -7.00 10.12 11.25
N PRO A 51 -5.91 10.87 11.52
CA PRO A 51 -5.99 12.29 11.81
C PRO A 51 -6.61 13.03 10.61
N GLU A 52 -7.37 14.09 10.88
CA GLU A 52 -8.06 14.87 9.83
C GLU A 52 -7.13 15.40 8.74
N LYS A 53 -5.85 15.58 9.07
CA LYS A 53 -4.83 16.07 8.15
C LYS A 53 -4.42 15.04 7.08
N LEU A 54 -4.58 13.74 7.35
CA LEU A 54 -4.32 12.69 6.38
C LEU A 54 -5.52 12.55 5.44
N GLN A 55 -5.34 13.00 4.21
CA GLN A 55 -6.36 12.93 3.19
C GLN A 55 -6.22 11.64 2.37
N PRO A 56 -7.33 10.96 2.06
CA PRO A 56 -7.30 9.81 1.17
C PRO A 56 -6.80 10.23 -0.21
N ALA A 57 -5.75 9.57 -0.69
CA ALA A 57 -5.16 9.85 -2.00
C ALA A 57 -5.66 8.87 -3.06
N MET A 58 -5.56 7.58 -2.77
CA MET A 58 -5.99 6.53 -3.69
C MET A 58 -6.21 5.21 -2.95
N ALA A 59 -7.07 4.36 -3.50
CA ALA A 59 -7.20 2.97 -3.11
C ALA A 59 -7.21 2.09 -4.36
N MET A 60 -6.76 0.86 -4.19
CA MET A 60 -6.78 -0.15 -5.23
C MET A 60 -7.23 -1.47 -4.65
N GLU A 61 -8.28 -2.06 -5.22
CA GLU A 61 -8.76 -3.38 -4.86
C GLU A 61 -8.79 -4.28 -6.09
N VAL A 62 -7.95 -5.30 -6.08
CA VAL A 62 -7.85 -6.28 -7.16
C VAL A 62 -8.64 -7.52 -6.76
N ARG A 63 -9.72 -7.80 -7.50
CA ARG A 63 -10.55 -9.01 -7.32
C ARG A 63 -10.30 -10.01 -8.44
N VAL A 64 -10.37 -11.30 -8.12
CA VAL A 64 -10.33 -12.36 -9.16
C VAL A 64 -11.75 -12.55 -9.70
N PRO A 65 -11.96 -12.65 -11.03
CA PRO A 65 -13.30 -12.76 -11.61
C PRO A 65 -14.11 -13.98 -11.13
N TRP A 66 -13.45 -15.02 -10.62
CA TRP A 66 -14.09 -16.26 -10.16
C TRP A 66 -14.17 -16.42 -8.64
N GLY A 67 -13.48 -15.56 -7.88
CA GLY A 67 -13.47 -15.59 -6.43
C GLY A 67 -13.83 -14.20 -5.94
N GLY A 68 -15.03 -14.02 -5.40
CA GLY A 68 -15.55 -12.71 -4.96
C GLY A 68 -14.76 -12.02 -3.84
N GLN A 69 -13.54 -12.50 -3.53
CA GLN A 69 -12.63 -11.91 -2.57
C GLN A 69 -11.48 -11.16 -3.26
N PRO A 70 -11.05 -10.02 -2.71
CA PRO A 70 -9.90 -9.30 -3.22
C PRO A 70 -8.61 -10.09 -2.94
N VAL A 71 -7.76 -10.26 -3.96
CA VAL A 71 -6.43 -10.86 -3.83
C VAL A 71 -5.39 -9.87 -3.34
N PHE A 72 -5.66 -8.59 -3.55
CA PHE A 72 -4.79 -7.49 -3.19
C PHE A 72 -5.63 -6.25 -2.94
N THR A 73 -5.38 -5.60 -1.81
CA THR A 73 -6.05 -4.34 -1.43
C THR A 73 -4.99 -3.36 -0.96
N MET A 74 -5.11 -2.12 -1.37
CA MET A 74 -4.15 -1.06 -1.06
C MET A 74 -4.89 0.24 -0.85
N ALA A 75 -4.42 1.04 0.10
CA ALA A 75 -4.91 2.39 0.33
C ALA A 75 -3.76 3.31 0.70
N PHE A 76 -3.80 4.53 0.20
CA PHE A 76 -2.84 5.58 0.48
C PHE A 76 -3.53 6.81 1.01
N TYR A 77 -2.89 7.43 2.00
CA TYR A 77 -3.25 8.71 2.56
C TYR A 77 -2.04 9.61 2.52
N VAL A 78 -2.26 10.89 2.26
CA VAL A 78 -1.20 11.90 2.21
C VAL A 78 -1.65 13.14 2.98
N ASP A 79 -0.71 13.77 3.66
CA ASP A 79 -0.83 15.10 4.21
C ASP A 79 0.18 15.99 3.47
N PRO A 80 -0.26 16.77 2.47
CA PRO A 80 0.64 17.61 1.70
C PRO A 80 1.22 18.76 2.53
N ALA A 81 0.60 19.14 3.66
CA ALA A 81 1.08 20.23 4.49
C ALA A 81 2.30 19.82 5.35
N THR A 82 2.32 18.58 5.82
CA THR A 82 3.41 18.03 6.64
C THR A 82 4.33 17.10 5.86
N GLN A 83 4.07 16.86 4.57
CA GLN A 83 4.76 15.85 3.77
C GLN A 83 4.74 14.46 4.45
N SER A 84 3.59 14.11 5.03
CA SER A 84 3.37 12.80 5.63
C SER A 84 2.56 11.90 4.69
N ALA A 85 2.81 10.60 4.70
CA ALA A 85 2.10 9.66 3.86
C ALA A 85 1.95 8.29 4.54
N LEU A 86 0.75 7.72 4.49
CA LEU A 86 0.41 6.41 5.06
C LEU A 86 -0.04 5.48 3.94
N GLY A 87 0.63 4.36 3.80
CA GLY A 87 0.32 3.30 2.85
C GLY A 87 -0.09 2.04 3.60
N LEU A 88 -1.20 1.45 3.17
CA LEU A 88 -1.75 0.20 3.67
C LEU A 88 -1.81 -0.80 2.53
N VAL A 89 -1.33 -2.01 2.76
CA VAL A 89 -1.34 -3.09 1.76
C VAL A 89 -1.77 -4.38 2.42
N SER A 90 -2.88 -4.96 1.94
CA SER A 90 -3.42 -6.22 2.42
C SER A 90 -3.44 -7.25 1.29
N SER A 91 -3.01 -8.47 1.59
CA SER A 91 -3.15 -9.61 0.69
C SER A 91 -3.36 -10.89 1.49
N PRO A 92 -4.37 -11.72 1.16
CA PRO A 92 -4.62 -13.00 1.85
C PRO A 92 -3.44 -13.98 1.76
N HIS A 93 -2.58 -13.82 0.75
CA HIS A 93 -1.41 -14.66 0.51
C HIS A 93 -0.10 -14.03 1.00
N MET A 94 -0.19 -12.96 1.80
CA MET A 94 0.98 -12.34 2.40
C MET A 94 1.45 -13.23 3.57
N SER A 95 2.50 -14.01 3.33
CA SER A 95 3.26 -14.64 4.41
C SER A 95 4.32 -13.65 4.89
N ALA A 96 4.52 -13.57 6.22
CA ALA A 96 5.42 -12.61 6.85
C ALA A 96 6.89 -12.74 6.39
N GLU A 97 7.33 -13.92 5.93
CA GLU A 97 8.75 -14.19 5.66
C GLU A 97 9.16 -14.13 4.18
N GLN A 98 8.29 -14.42 3.21
CA GLN A 98 8.74 -14.65 1.82
C GLN A 98 8.54 -13.48 0.86
N LYS A 99 7.63 -12.53 1.15
CA LYS A 99 7.26 -11.47 0.17
C LYS A 99 7.50 -10.04 0.66
N ARG A 100 7.96 -9.87 1.89
CA ARG A 100 8.14 -8.56 2.53
C ARG A 100 9.11 -7.65 1.76
N PRO A 101 10.32 -8.08 1.32
CA PRO A 101 11.25 -7.19 0.62
C PRO A 101 10.75 -6.71 -0.74
N GLU A 102 10.09 -7.57 -1.51
CA GLU A 102 9.54 -7.19 -2.82
C GLU A 102 8.38 -6.20 -2.66
N MET A 103 7.54 -6.40 -1.65
CA MET A 103 6.41 -5.53 -1.37
C MET A 103 6.84 -4.17 -0.83
N GLU A 104 7.80 -4.15 0.09
CA GLU A 104 8.46 -2.93 0.55
C GLU A 104 9.02 -2.14 -0.64
N ARG A 105 9.69 -2.82 -1.59
CA ARG A 105 10.20 -2.17 -2.80
C ARG A 105 9.09 -1.54 -3.64
N ARG A 106 7.99 -2.26 -3.93
CA ARG A 106 6.86 -1.74 -4.71
C ARG A 106 6.15 -0.59 -4.01
N LEU A 107 6.05 -0.66 -2.69
CA LEU A 107 5.45 0.40 -1.90
C LEU A 107 6.31 1.66 -1.92
N LYS A 108 7.63 1.51 -1.76
CA LYS A 108 8.59 2.61 -1.94
C LYS A 108 8.50 3.24 -3.33
N GLU A 109 8.42 2.43 -4.38
CA GLU A 109 8.22 2.92 -5.75
C GLU A 109 6.92 3.73 -5.88
N SER A 110 5.85 3.31 -5.20
CA SER A 110 4.56 4.02 -5.22
C SER A 110 4.62 5.35 -4.47
N PHE A 111 5.29 5.39 -3.32
CA PHE A 111 5.54 6.63 -2.58
C PHE A 111 6.39 7.60 -3.41
N ARG A 112 7.43 7.10 -4.09
CA ARG A 112 8.28 7.92 -4.97
C ARG A 112 7.47 8.58 -6.10
N GLN A 113 6.53 7.85 -6.70
CA GLN A 113 5.61 8.40 -7.71
C GLN A 113 4.68 9.48 -7.14
N GLN A 114 4.37 9.43 -5.85
CA GLN A 114 3.58 10.44 -5.14
C GLN A 114 4.45 11.60 -4.60
N GLY A 115 5.76 11.63 -4.90
CA GLY A 115 6.69 12.66 -4.43
C GLY A 115 7.29 12.40 -3.06
N PHE A 116 7.13 11.19 -2.52
CA PHE A 116 7.73 10.75 -1.25
C PHE A 116 8.86 9.77 -1.55
N ASP A 117 10.10 10.23 -1.66
CA ASP A 117 11.24 9.33 -1.87
C ASP A 117 11.71 8.76 -0.51
N ILE A 118 11.45 7.47 -0.30
CA ILE A 118 11.82 6.75 0.93
C ILE A 118 13.16 6.07 0.67
N ASP A 119 14.18 6.46 1.45
CA ASP A 119 15.54 5.91 1.47
C ASP A 119 16.46 6.23 0.28
N ALA A 120 15.97 6.63 -0.91
CA ALA A 120 16.85 6.81 -2.08
C ALA A 120 17.82 7.99 -1.94
N ASP A 121 17.39 9.05 -1.26
CA ASP A 121 18.17 10.28 -1.04
C ASP A 121 18.35 10.60 0.45
N TRP A 122 18.12 9.62 1.33
CA TRP A 122 18.30 9.82 2.76
C TRP A 122 19.76 9.60 3.17
N GLU A 123 20.36 10.58 3.83
CA GLU A 123 21.62 10.45 4.52
C GLU A 123 21.40 10.07 6.00
N GLU A 124 22.44 9.50 6.63
CA GLU A 124 22.43 9.10 8.05
C GLU A 124 21.30 8.12 8.45
N ILE A 125 21.02 7.14 7.59
CA ILE A 125 19.97 6.16 7.82
C ILE A 125 20.22 5.38 9.12
N LYS A 126 19.27 5.47 10.06
CA LYS A 126 19.23 4.71 11.31
C LYS A 126 17.99 3.85 11.33
N GLN A 127 18.18 2.56 11.61
CA GLN A 127 17.10 1.61 11.74
C GLN A 127 17.07 1.01 13.13
N TRP A 128 15.87 0.90 13.70
CA TRP A 128 15.65 0.22 14.96
C TRP A 128 14.27 -0.44 14.97
N GLU A 129 14.09 -1.44 15.82
CA GLU A 129 12.82 -2.11 16.00
C GLU A 129 12.20 -1.72 17.33
N ARG A 130 10.87 -1.58 17.35
CA ARG A 130 10.11 -1.33 18.57
C ARG A 130 8.82 -2.15 18.54
N GLU A 131 8.48 -2.76 19.66
CA GLU A 131 7.19 -3.40 19.84
C GLU A 131 6.15 -2.36 20.24
N ILE A 132 5.02 -2.35 19.54
CA ILE A 132 3.86 -1.52 19.82
C ILE A 132 2.66 -2.46 20.00
N GLU A 133 1.83 -2.17 20.99
CA GLU A 133 0.61 -2.94 21.23
C GLU A 133 -0.47 -2.50 20.24
N VAL A 134 -0.96 -3.44 19.43
CA VAL A 134 -2.02 -3.23 18.45
C VAL A 134 -3.06 -4.33 18.69
N ARG A 135 -4.33 -3.96 18.94
CA ARG A 135 -5.41 -4.91 19.27
C ARG A 135 -5.09 -5.84 20.46
N GLY A 136 -4.26 -5.40 21.41
CA GLY A 136 -3.81 -6.22 22.55
C GLY A 136 -2.69 -7.22 22.22
N GLU A 137 -2.18 -7.21 20.99
CA GLU A 137 -1.03 -8.01 20.56
C GLU A 137 0.21 -7.13 20.40
N LYS A 138 1.37 -7.63 20.82
CA LYS A 138 2.64 -6.94 20.59
C LYS A 138 3.09 -7.16 19.16
N VAL A 139 2.99 -6.12 18.35
CA VAL A 139 3.45 -6.11 16.97
C VAL A 139 4.79 -5.41 16.88
N ARG A 140 5.73 -6.02 16.16
CA ARG A 140 7.05 -5.44 15.93
C ARG A 140 7.00 -4.52 14.72
N PHE A 141 7.39 -3.26 14.94
CA PHE A 141 7.56 -2.26 13.90
C PHE A 141 9.03 -1.94 13.70
N THR A 142 9.43 -1.78 12.44
CA THR A 142 10.74 -1.28 12.05
C THR A 142 10.63 0.22 11.80
N PHE A 143 11.44 0.99 12.51
CA PHE A 143 11.59 2.42 12.33
C PHE A 143 12.85 2.68 11.53
N THR A 144 12.76 3.54 10.52
CA THR A 144 13.86 4.02 9.71
C THR A 144 13.85 5.54 9.75
N SER A 145 14.88 6.17 10.29
CA SER A 145 15.06 7.63 10.23
C SER A 145 16.18 7.96 9.28
N GLY A 146 16.01 9.01 8.49
CA GLY A 146 17.05 9.56 7.62
C GLY A 146 16.81 11.04 7.37
N THR A 147 17.80 11.71 6.82
CA THR A 147 17.72 13.11 6.44
C THR A 147 17.68 13.19 4.93
N ASP A 148 16.60 13.75 4.36
CA ASP A 148 16.53 13.97 2.92
C ASP A 148 17.63 14.94 2.48
N ARG A 149 18.43 14.52 1.50
CA ARG A 149 19.59 15.26 1.01
C ARG A 149 19.20 16.53 0.27
N GLU A 150 18.03 16.56 -0.37
CA GLU A 150 17.57 17.74 -1.11
C GLU A 150 16.99 18.81 -0.17
N SER A 151 16.07 18.43 0.71
CA SER A 151 15.41 19.40 1.61
C SER A 151 16.15 19.63 2.93
N GLY A 152 17.06 18.72 3.33
CA GLY A 152 17.66 18.70 4.66
C GLY A 152 16.68 18.28 5.77
N THR A 153 15.46 17.86 5.42
CA THR A 153 14.41 17.51 6.39
C THR A 153 14.66 16.11 6.92
N ARG A 154 14.57 15.95 8.25
CA ARG A 154 14.67 14.64 8.87
C ARG A 154 13.31 13.94 8.82
N PHE A 155 13.27 12.78 8.19
CA PHE A 155 12.10 11.92 8.10
C PHE A 155 12.22 10.71 9.02
N LEU A 156 11.04 10.15 9.32
CA LEU A 156 10.84 8.90 10.03
C LEU A 156 9.85 8.06 9.23
N ALA A 157 10.25 6.86 8.86
CA ALA A 157 9.39 5.83 8.31
C ALA A 157 9.17 4.74 9.36
N LEU A 158 7.92 4.36 9.55
CA LEU A 158 7.47 3.25 10.38
C LEU A 158 6.89 2.20 9.44
N THR A 159 7.39 0.97 9.50
CA THR A 159 6.86 -0.16 8.74
C THR A 159 6.58 -1.35 9.65
N GLY A 160 5.42 -1.99 9.48
CA GLY A 160 5.08 -3.19 10.22
C GLY A 160 3.95 -3.98 9.58
N LEU A 161 3.71 -5.17 10.11
CA LEU A 161 2.66 -6.08 9.66
C LEU A 161 1.67 -6.28 10.80
N VAL A 162 0.42 -5.86 10.61
CA VAL A 162 -0.66 -6.01 11.59
C VAL A 162 -1.71 -6.99 11.08
N GLN A 163 -2.40 -7.69 11.98
CA GLN A 163 -3.51 -8.56 11.60
C GLN A 163 -4.78 -7.73 11.38
N GLY A 164 -5.23 -7.63 10.13
CA GLY A 164 -6.49 -6.98 9.76
C GLY A 164 -7.68 -7.96 9.67
N ASP A 165 -8.85 -7.43 9.32
CA ASP A 165 -10.12 -8.17 9.30
C ASP A 165 -10.19 -9.18 8.12
N ARG A 166 -9.44 -8.92 7.05
CA ARG A 166 -9.38 -9.75 5.83
C ARG A 166 -8.02 -10.43 5.62
N GLY A 167 -7.15 -10.36 6.61
CA GLY A 167 -5.79 -10.89 6.52
C GLY A 167 -4.75 -9.89 7.03
N PRO A 168 -3.46 -10.27 6.97
CA PRO A 168 -2.38 -9.39 7.37
C PRO A 168 -2.32 -8.14 6.48
N VAL A 169 -2.08 -7.00 7.11
CA VAL A 169 -1.94 -5.69 6.46
C VAL A 169 -0.56 -5.15 6.78
N MET A 170 0.23 -4.93 5.73
CA MET A 170 1.47 -4.20 5.83
C MET A 170 1.14 -2.71 5.86
N LEU A 171 1.65 -2.04 6.88
CA LEU A 171 1.51 -0.61 7.09
C LEU A 171 2.87 0.03 6.93
N THR A 172 2.94 1.08 6.12
CA THR A 172 4.09 1.98 6.06
C THR A 172 3.61 3.40 6.26
N PHE A 173 4.15 4.09 7.25
CA PHE A 173 3.87 5.49 7.51
C PHE A 173 5.18 6.25 7.44
N VAL A 174 5.25 7.27 6.60
CA VAL A 174 6.37 8.23 6.53
C VAL A 174 5.88 9.59 6.98
N ALA A 175 6.63 10.25 7.84
CA ALA A 175 6.38 11.62 8.25
C ALA A 175 7.70 12.29 8.66
N PRO A 176 7.75 13.63 8.78
CA PRO A 176 8.85 14.32 9.45
C PRO A 176 9.09 13.78 10.87
N ALA A 177 10.34 13.78 11.32
CA ALA A 177 10.73 13.16 12.59
C ALA A 177 10.13 13.85 13.83
N ASP A 178 9.70 15.11 13.74
CA ASP A 178 8.97 15.81 14.81
C ASP A 178 7.52 15.30 14.97
N GLN A 179 7.01 14.53 14.01
CA GLN A 179 5.66 13.93 14.04
C GLN A 179 5.63 12.49 14.58
N GLU A 180 6.74 11.98 15.14
CA GLU A 180 6.83 10.59 15.65
C GLU A 180 5.68 10.22 16.59
N GLU A 181 5.34 11.10 17.55
CA GLU A 181 4.24 10.86 18.50
C GLU A 181 2.89 10.75 17.80
N GLY A 182 2.68 11.54 16.74
CA GLY A 182 1.47 11.47 15.92
C GLY A 182 1.37 10.15 15.17
N MET A 183 2.49 9.66 14.64
CA MET A 183 2.55 8.36 13.97
C MET A 183 2.20 7.22 14.93
N VAL A 184 2.82 7.18 16.11
CA VAL A 184 2.58 6.12 17.10
C VAL A 184 1.12 6.10 17.54
N LYS A 185 0.50 7.25 17.82
CA LYS A 185 -0.92 7.34 18.18
C LYS A 185 -1.84 6.77 17.09
N VAL A 186 -1.51 6.98 15.83
CA VAL A 186 -2.26 6.42 14.70
C VAL A 186 -2.16 4.89 14.69
N ILE A 187 -0.97 4.33 14.93
CA ILE A 187 -0.79 2.88 15.02
C ILE A 187 -1.50 2.27 16.23
N GLU A 188 -1.44 2.92 17.39
CA GLU A 188 -2.13 2.48 18.61
C GLU A 188 -3.66 2.55 18.47
N SER A 189 -4.17 3.42 17.58
CA SER A 189 -5.61 3.51 17.30
C SER A 189 -6.16 2.34 16.47
N ILE A 190 -5.29 1.46 15.94
CA ILE A 190 -5.70 0.32 15.13
C ILE A 190 -6.47 -0.68 16.00
N ARG A 191 -7.75 -0.86 15.68
CA ARG A 191 -8.69 -1.78 16.32
C ARG A 191 -9.13 -2.86 15.38
#